data_AF-A0A1G4MDM9-F1
#
_entry.id   AF-A0A1G4MDM9-F1
#
_cell.length_a   1.000
_cell.length_b   1.000
_cell.length_c   1.000
_cell.angle_alpha   90.00
_cell.angle_beta   90.00
_cell.angle_gamma   90.00
#
_symmetry.space_group_name_H-M   'P 1'
#
loop_
_entity.id
_entity.type
_entity.pdbx_description
1 polymer ?
#
loop_
_entity_poly.entity_id
_entity_poly.type
_entity_poly.pdbx_seq_one_letter_code
_entity_poly.pdbx_strand_id
1 'polypeptide(L)'
;MSNFGRKTWNREEYAQLEREGKGNQASTLDSLSEQQLETLKAKFSDHNALIKNAMLDSNKRTLTTGLNAYKAGRQYGFYCDICDMTFKDTLQYVNHLNHKIHQIKFDQVFDEPLILDTRDNDELTTQEFEQSYAESLKVFLKVQNISDKAPKKRINRTKDGNEVQLSSHSHTEPPNELNEVMGFVGFGSTKK
;
A
#
# COMPACT_ATOMS: atom_id res chain seq x y z
N MET A 1 7.58 44.88 29.36
CA MET A 1 7.96 44.95 30.80
C MET A 1 8.43 43.56 31.20
N SER A 2 9.69 43.45 31.64
CA SER A 2 10.36 42.17 31.90
C SER A 2 9.67 41.35 32.99
N ASN A 3 9.24 40.14 32.64
CA ASN A 3 8.66 39.16 33.57
C ASN A 3 9.76 38.23 34.12
N PHE A 4 10.63 38.75 34.99
CA PHE A 4 11.63 37.96 35.73
C PHE A 4 11.17 37.63 37.16
N GLY A 5 9.90 37.23 37.32
CA GLY A 5 9.34 36.75 38.59
C GLY A 5 9.10 35.24 38.58
N ARG A 6 9.09 34.60 39.76
CA ARG A 6 8.68 33.19 39.92
C ARG A 6 7.37 32.97 39.16
N LYS A 7 7.32 31.94 38.31
CA LYS A 7 6.17 31.63 37.45
C LYS A 7 4.90 31.50 38.31
N THR A 8 4.09 32.55 38.35
CA THR A 8 2.77 32.54 38.98
C THR A 8 1.82 31.82 38.03
N TRP A 9 1.30 30.67 38.46
CA TRP A 9 0.33 29.92 37.68
C TRP A 9 -1.03 30.63 37.72
N ASN A 10 -1.42 31.25 36.61
CA ASN A 10 -2.73 31.87 36.45
C ASN A 10 -3.79 30.81 36.12
N ARG A 11 -4.78 30.60 37.00
CA ARG A 11 -5.82 29.58 36.79
C ARG A 11 -6.63 29.79 35.51
N GLU A 12 -6.89 31.04 35.15
CA GLU A 12 -7.69 31.40 33.96
C GLU A 12 -6.93 31.12 32.66
N GLU A 13 -5.65 31.48 32.60
CA GLU A 13 -4.77 31.22 31.46
C GLU A 13 -4.60 29.72 31.22
N TYR A 14 -4.42 28.94 32.29
CA TYR A 14 -4.36 27.48 32.19
C TYR A 14 -5.70 26.85 31.80
N ALA A 15 -6.83 27.40 32.26
CA ALA A 15 -8.16 26.96 31.84
C ALA A 15 -8.43 27.26 30.36
N GLN A 16 -7.93 28.39 29.84
CA GLN A 16 -7.99 28.73 28.42
C GLN A 16 -7.10 27.81 27.58
N LEU A 17 -5.84 27.60 27.99
CA LEU A 17 -4.92 26.65 27.35
C LEU A 17 -5.47 25.22 27.36
N GLU A 18 -6.24 24.82 28.37
CA GLU A 18 -6.90 23.51 28.38
C GLU A 18 -8.04 23.43 27.36
N ARG A 19 -8.85 24.49 27.21
CA ARG A 19 -9.90 24.55 26.18
C ARG A 19 -9.31 24.56 24.78
N GLU A 20 -8.28 25.37 24.56
CA GLU A 20 -7.55 25.45 23.30
C GLU A 20 -6.78 24.16 23.04
N GLY A 21 -6.18 23.54 24.05
CA GLY A 21 -5.50 22.25 23.94
C GLY A 21 -6.45 21.12 23.58
N LYS A 22 -7.67 21.10 24.14
CA LYS A 22 -8.73 20.17 23.73
C LYS A 22 -9.22 20.44 22.30
N GLY A 23 -9.30 21.70 21.89
CA GLY A 23 -9.64 22.10 20.52
C GLY A 23 -8.53 21.80 19.50
N ASN A 24 -7.27 21.93 19.87
CA ASN A 24 -6.11 21.63 19.02
C ASN A 24 -5.77 20.13 19.01
N GLN A 25 -6.31 19.36 19.95
CA GLN A 25 -6.41 17.90 19.88
C GLN A 25 -7.59 17.43 19.01
N ALA A 26 -8.40 18.35 18.46
CA ALA A 26 -9.16 18.02 17.26
C ALA A 26 -8.14 17.51 16.25
N SER A 27 -8.41 16.30 15.82
CA SER A 27 -7.41 15.29 15.59
C SER A 27 -6.47 15.70 14.47
N THR A 28 -5.20 15.28 14.52
CA THR A 28 -4.33 15.40 13.34
C THR A 28 -5.01 14.83 12.08
N LEU A 29 -5.94 13.89 12.26
CA LEU A 29 -6.80 13.30 11.23
C LEU A 29 -7.79 14.31 10.61
N ASP A 30 -8.34 15.24 11.38
CA ASP A 30 -9.26 16.28 10.86
C ASP A 30 -8.56 17.28 9.92
N SER A 31 -7.23 17.36 10.00
CA SER A 31 -6.42 18.19 9.11
C SER A 31 -5.98 17.48 7.82
N LEU A 32 -6.23 16.16 7.70
CA LEU A 32 -5.87 15.40 6.51
C LEU A 32 -6.85 15.67 5.38
N SER A 33 -6.32 15.74 4.15
CA SER A 33 -7.14 15.81 2.95
C SER A 33 -7.98 14.54 2.75
N GLU A 34 -9.13 14.66 2.10
CA GLU A 34 -10.03 13.52 1.79
C GLU A 34 -9.30 12.37 1.09
N GLN A 35 -8.41 12.68 0.13
CA GLN A 35 -7.59 11.67 -0.55
C GLN A 35 -6.63 10.94 0.41
N GLN A 36 -6.07 11.63 1.40
CA GLN A 36 -5.23 10.99 2.40
C GLN A 36 -6.06 10.09 3.31
N LEU A 37 -7.30 10.48 3.65
CA LEU A 37 -8.22 9.63 4.40
C LEU A 37 -8.58 8.35 3.62
N GLU A 38 -8.85 8.44 2.32
CA GLU A 38 -9.10 7.26 1.48
C GLU A 38 -7.89 6.31 1.43
N THR A 39 -6.67 6.85 1.28
CA THR A 39 -5.47 6.02 1.32
C THR A 39 -5.23 5.39 2.70
N LEU A 40 -5.64 6.07 3.77
CA LEU A 40 -5.54 5.59 5.13
C LEU A 40 -6.56 4.47 5.36
N LYS A 41 -7.80 4.63 4.88
CA LYS A 41 -8.83 3.58 4.87
C LYS A 41 -8.33 2.31 4.17
N ALA A 42 -7.76 2.45 2.97
CA ALA A 42 -7.21 1.32 2.21
C ALA A 42 -6.08 0.59 2.96
N LYS A 43 -5.26 1.31 3.75
CA LYS A 43 -4.21 0.69 4.57
C LYS A 43 -4.77 -0.14 5.72
N PHE A 44 -5.83 0.34 6.38
CA PHE A 44 -6.43 -0.35 7.52
C PHE A 44 -7.39 -1.48 7.10
N SER A 45 -8.00 -1.40 5.92
CA SER A 45 -8.77 -2.51 5.34
C SER A 45 -7.88 -3.70 4.97
N ASP A 46 -6.71 -3.43 4.40
CA ASP A 46 -5.79 -4.47 3.94
C ASP A 46 -4.86 -4.94 5.07
N HIS A 47 -5.40 -5.76 5.99
CA HIS A 47 -4.65 -6.27 7.13
C HIS A 47 -3.34 -7.00 6.76
N ASN A 48 -3.31 -7.69 5.61
CA ASN A 48 -2.10 -8.40 5.14
C ASN A 48 -0.97 -7.42 4.79
N ALA A 49 -1.29 -6.35 4.05
CA ALA A 49 -0.32 -5.31 3.72
C ALA A 49 0.16 -4.59 5.00
N LEU A 50 -0.76 -4.34 5.93
CA LEU A 50 -0.45 -3.72 7.20
C LEU A 50 0.54 -4.56 8.03
N ILE A 51 0.31 -5.87 8.16
CA ILE A 51 1.22 -6.77 8.89
C ILE A 51 2.59 -6.83 8.21
N LYS A 52 2.63 -6.88 6.87
CA LYS A 52 3.90 -6.85 6.12
C LYS A 52 4.68 -5.57 6.39
N ASN A 53 4.03 -4.42 6.31
CA ASN A 53 4.65 -3.12 6.57
C ASN A 53 5.20 -3.04 8.00
N ALA A 54 4.43 -3.55 8.96
CA ALA A 54 4.83 -3.67 10.35
C ALA A 54 6.09 -4.54 10.55
N MET A 55 6.28 -5.60 9.75
CA MET A 55 7.43 -6.49 9.85
C MET A 55 8.72 -5.97 9.19
N LEU A 56 8.62 -5.06 8.22
CA LEU A 56 9.79 -4.49 7.52
C LEU A 56 10.75 -3.76 8.46
N ASP A 57 10.25 -3.31 9.60
CA ASP A 57 10.96 -2.47 10.56
C ASP A 57 11.68 -3.24 11.69
N SER A 58 11.90 -4.55 11.51
CA SER A 58 12.59 -5.45 12.47
C SER A 58 14.09 -5.14 12.70
N ASN A 59 14.59 -4.02 12.17
CA ASN A 59 15.98 -3.57 12.30
C ASN A 59 16.22 -2.73 13.56
N LYS A 60 17.49 -2.58 13.94
CA LYS A 60 17.91 -1.71 15.05
C LYS A 60 17.58 -0.25 14.73
N ARG A 61 16.63 0.35 15.47
CA ARG A 61 16.30 1.78 15.39
C ARG A 61 16.87 2.53 16.59
N THR A 62 17.55 3.65 16.33
CA THR A 62 18.04 4.58 17.35
C THR A 62 16.91 5.53 17.73
N LEU A 63 16.58 5.59 19.02
CA LEU A 63 15.50 6.44 19.54
C LEU A 63 16.07 7.77 20.03
N THR A 64 15.40 8.88 19.73
CA THR A 64 15.72 10.19 20.31
C THR A 64 15.02 10.33 21.66
N THR A 65 15.81 10.33 22.73
CA THR A 65 15.38 10.40 24.13
C THR A 65 14.70 11.75 24.42
N GLY A 66 13.37 11.82 24.41
CA GLY A 66 12.69 13.08 24.76
C GLY A 66 11.17 13.14 24.63
N LEU A 67 10.52 12.22 23.90
CA LEU A 67 9.08 12.29 23.64
C LEU A 67 8.33 11.07 24.19
N ASN A 68 8.64 10.70 25.44
CA ASN A 68 8.01 9.58 26.13
C ASN A 68 6.64 9.97 26.71
N ALA A 69 5.71 10.41 25.86
CA ALA A 69 4.30 10.24 26.19
C ALA A 69 3.99 8.77 25.95
N TYR A 70 3.69 8.03 27.02
CA TYR A 70 3.56 6.55 27.05
C TYR A 70 2.54 5.96 26.06
N LYS A 71 1.82 6.79 25.29
CA LYS A 71 0.82 6.36 24.30
C LYS A 71 0.83 7.13 22.97
N ALA A 72 1.10 8.43 22.95
CA ALA A 72 0.97 9.26 21.74
C ALA A 72 2.29 9.53 20.97
N GLY A 73 3.39 8.87 21.34
CA GLY A 73 4.71 9.12 20.74
C GLY A 73 5.01 8.22 19.55
N ARG A 74 5.14 8.77 18.33
CA ARG A 74 5.53 8.07 17.07
C ARG A 74 6.98 7.56 17.03
N GLN A 75 7.57 7.19 18.17
CA GLN A 75 9.02 6.93 18.24
C GLN A 75 9.37 5.47 17.97
N TYR A 76 8.56 4.52 18.46
CA TYR A 76 8.90 3.11 18.38
C TYR A 76 7.67 2.20 18.53
N GLY A 77 7.63 1.15 17.71
CA GLY A 77 6.57 0.14 17.72
C GLY A 77 5.54 0.33 16.60
N PHE A 78 4.46 -0.44 16.66
CA PHE A 78 3.33 -0.37 15.74
C PHE A 78 2.48 0.85 16.08
N TYR A 79 2.32 1.75 15.11
CA TYR A 79 1.49 2.93 15.27
C TYR A 79 0.09 2.70 14.71
N CYS A 80 -0.92 3.10 15.46
CA CYS A 80 -2.30 3.19 15.00
C CYS A 80 -2.64 4.66 14.76
N ASP A 81 -2.78 5.07 13.49
CA ASP A 81 -3.11 6.45 13.14
C ASP A 81 -4.51 6.86 13.61
N ILE A 82 -5.47 5.94 13.67
CA ILE A 82 -6.85 6.23 14.09
C ILE A 82 -6.94 6.54 15.59
N CYS A 83 -6.14 5.85 16.40
CA CYS A 83 -6.21 5.96 17.86
C CYS A 83 -5.12 6.84 18.46
N ASP A 84 -4.15 7.29 17.66
CA ASP A 84 -2.91 7.95 18.08
C ASP A 84 -2.21 7.17 19.21
N MET A 85 -2.12 5.85 19.05
CA MET A 85 -1.49 4.94 20.01
C MET A 85 -0.36 4.14 19.39
N THR A 86 0.78 4.09 20.07
CA THR A 86 1.86 3.13 19.77
C THR A 86 1.81 1.87 20.63
N PHE A 87 2.08 0.74 20.00
CA PHE A 87 2.16 -0.58 20.63
C PHE A 87 3.54 -1.20 20.41
N LYS A 88 4.11 -1.80 21.47
CA LYS A 88 5.44 -2.42 21.40
C LYS A 88 5.37 -3.85 20.85
N ASP A 89 4.30 -4.56 21.15
CA ASP A 89 4.10 -5.97 20.79
C ASP A 89 3.04 -6.13 19.69
N THR A 90 3.22 -7.14 18.83
CA THR A 90 2.31 -7.45 17.72
C THR A 90 0.95 -7.92 18.23
N LEU A 91 0.93 -8.78 19.26
CA LEU A 91 -0.32 -9.28 19.85
C LEU A 91 -1.13 -8.14 20.47
N GLN A 92 -0.47 -7.22 21.16
CA GLN A 92 -1.15 -6.05 21.73
C GLN A 92 -1.73 -5.16 20.63
N TYR A 93 -1.02 -5.00 19.51
CA TYR A 93 -1.49 -4.24 18.36
C TYR A 93 -2.70 -4.89 17.67
N VAL A 94 -2.65 -6.20 17.41
CA VAL A 94 -3.78 -6.93 16.81
C VAL A 94 -4.99 -6.94 17.73
N ASN A 95 -4.79 -7.14 19.04
CA ASN A 95 -5.87 -7.05 20.02
C ASN A 95 -6.48 -5.65 20.07
N HIS A 96 -5.67 -4.61 19.88
CA HIS A 96 -6.17 -3.24 19.77
C HIS A 96 -7.03 -3.05 18.52
N LEU A 97 -6.57 -3.51 17.35
CA LEU A 97 -7.33 -3.43 16.10
C LEU A 97 -8.68 -4.15 16.21
N ASN A 98 -8.73 -5.30 16.89
CA ASN A 98 -9.96 -6.06 17.12
C ASN A 98 -10.84 -5.51 18.26
N HIS A 99 -10.37 -4.50 19.00
CA HIS A 99 -11.13 -3.98 20.13
C HIS A 99 -12.23 -3.03 19.67
N LYS A 100 -13.42 -3.10 20.28
CA LYS A 100 -14.58 -2.24 19.95
C LYS A 100 -14.27 -0.74 19.98
N ILE A 101 -13.37 -0.29 20.86
CA ILE A 101 -12.92 1.11 20.92
C ILE A 101 -12.26 1.54 19.61
N HIS A 102 -11.47 0.67 18.98
CA HIS A 102 -10.86 0.97 17.70
C HIS A 102 -11.92 1.04 16.59
N GLN A 103 -12.86 0.10 16.57
CA GLN A 103 -13.98 0.10 15.64
C GLN A 103 -14.80 1.39 15.73
N ILE A 104 -15.21 1.80 16.95
CA ILE A 104 -15.97 3.05 17.14
C ILE A 104 -15.20 4.27 16.62
N LYS A 105 -13.89 4.33 16.84
CA LYS A 105 -13.06 5.43 16.33
C LYS A 105 -12.91 5.39 14.81
N PHE A 106 -12.80 4.20 14.23
CA PHE A 106 -12.78 4.02 12.78
C PHE A 106 -14.08 4.54 12.16
N ASP A 107 -15.21 4.12 12.73
CA ASP A 107 -16.55 4.53 12.28
C ASP A 107 -16.74 6.05 12.42
N GLN A 108 -16.17 6.68 13.46
CA GLN A 108 -16.18 8.15 13.64
C GLN A 108 -15.31 8.91 12.63
N VAL A 109 -14.25 8.30 12.11
CA VAL A 109 -13.31 8.94 11.17
C VAL A 109 -13.79 8.79 9.73
N PHE A 110 -14.44 7.67 9.40
CA PHE A 110 -14.85 7.33 8.03
C PHE A 110 -16.35 7.37 7.78
N ASP A 111 -17.17 7.58 8.82
CA ASP A 111 -18.64 7.54 8.79
C ASP A 111 -19.25 6.22 8.26
N GLU A 112 -18.44 5.17 8.13
CA GLU A 112 -18.83 3.84 7.66
C GLU A 112 -18.40 2.76 8.67
N PRO A 113 -19.24 1.73 8.90
CA PRO A 113 -18.87 0.64 9.77
C PRO A 113 -17.75 -0.20 9.15
N LEU A 114 -16.76 -0.59 9.96
CA LEU A 114 -15.71 -1.54 9.53
C LEU A 114 -16.29 -2.87 9.02
N ILE A 115 -17.41 -3.31 9.60
CA ILE A 115 -18.14 -4.52 9.21
C ILE A 115 -19.35 -4.07 8.39
N LEU A 116 -19.27 -4.24 7.07
CA LEU A 116 -20.36 -3.90 6.15
C LEU A 116 -21.45 -4.96 6.13
N ASP A 117 -21.05 -6.24 6.13
CA ASP A 117 -21.96 -7.36 6.06
C ASP A 117 -22.04 -8.07 7.41
N THR A 118 -23.21 -7.97 8.05
CA THR A 118 -23.53 -8.66 9.29
C THR A 118 -24.43 -9.87 9.07
N ARG A 119 -24.69 -10.23 7.81
CA ARG A 119 -25.52 -11.38 7.45
C ARG A 119 -24.81 -12.68 7.81
N ASP A 120 -25.61 -13.70 8.09
CA ASP A 120 -25.11 -15.05 8.28
C ASP A 120 -24.80 -15.71 6.92
N ASN A 121 -23.93 -16.74 6.93
CA ASN A 121 -23.56 -17.45 5.70
C ASN A 121 -24.76 -18.05 4.95
N ASP A 122 -25.84 -18.40 5.67
CA ASP A 122 -27.05 -18.99 5.10
C ASP A 122 -27.88 -17.98 4.30
N GLU A 123 -27.66 -16.68 4.51
CA GLU A 123 -28.37 -15.60 3.80
C GLU A 123 -27.70 -15.23 2.47
N LEU A 124 -26.48 -15.74 2.22
CA LEU A 124 -25.74 -15.48 0.99
C LEU A 124 -26.28 -16.33 -0.16
N THR A 125 -26.72 -15.68 -1.22
CA THR A 125 -27.21 -16.39 -2.41
C THR A 125 -26.04 -16.99 -3.20
N THR A 126 -26.28 -18.11 -3.89
CA THR A 126 -25.25 -18.73 -4.75
C THR A 126 -24.76 -17.79 -5.85
N GLN A 127 -25.62 -16.88 -6.32
CA GLN A 127 -25.28 -15.89 -7.34
C GLN A 127 -24.28 -14.85 -6.83
N GLU A 128 -24.46 -14.33 -5.62
CA GLU A 128 -23.50 -13.41 -4.98
C GLU A 128 -22.14 -14.09 -4.72
N PHE A 129 -22.18 -15.37 -4.33
CA PHE A 129 -20.97 -16.18 -4.19
C PHE A 129 -20.23 -16.35 -5.51
N GLU A 130 -20.93 -16.70 -6.60
CA GLU A 130 -20.31 -16.85 -7.92
C GLU A 130 -19.71 -15.54 -8.43
N GLN A 131 -20.39 -14.41 -8.20
CA GLN A 131 -19.90 -13.07 -8.58
C GLN A 131 -18.63 -12.70 -7.81
N SER A 132 -18.66 -12.79 -6.47
CA SER A 132 -17.50 -12.49 -5.62
C SER A 132 -16.32 -13.42 -5.91
N TYR A 133 -16.58 -14.71 -6.15
CA TYR A 133 -15.56 -15.66 -6.58
C TYR A 133 -14.96 -15.29 -7.93
N ALA A 134 -15.78 -14.96 -8.94
CA ALA A 134 -15.29 -14.55 -10.25
C ALA A 134 -14.46 -13.27 -10.19
N GLU A 135 -14.81 -12.31 -9.33
CA GLU A 135 -14.01 -11.10 -9.08
C GLU A 135 -12.67 -11.42 -8.42
N SER A 136 -12.66 -12.30 -7.41
CA SER A 136 -11.43 -12.74 -6.76
C SER A 136 -10.46 -13.42 -7.75
N LEU A 137 -10.99 -14.25 -8.66
CA LEU A 137 -10.20 -14.89 -9.73
C LEU A 137 -9.64 -13.86 -10.71
N LYS A 138 -10.42 -12.86 -11.12
CA LYS A 138 -9.95 -11.77 -11.99
C LYS A 138 -8.81 -10.99 -11.34
N VAL A 139 -8.92 -10.66 -10.05
CA VAL A 139 -7.87 -9.98 -9.28
C VAL A 139 -6.63 -10.85 -9.20
N PHE A 140 -6.77 -12.14 -8.86
CA PHE A 140 -5.65 -13.07 -8.79
C PHE A 140 -4.92 -13.21 -10.12
N LEU A 141 -5.65 -13.45 -11.21
CA LEU A 141 -5.08 -13.52 -12.56
C LEU A 141 -4.39 -12.21 -12.93
N LYS A 142 -4.94 -11.04 -12.57
CA LYS A 142 -4.31 -9.75 -12.82
C LYS A 142 -2.98 -9.63 -12.07
N VAL A 143 -2.93 -10.00 -10.79
CA VAL A 143 -1.70 -9.98 -9.98
C VAL A 143 -0.63 -10.91 -10.55
N GLN A 144 -0.99 -12.13 -10.93
CA GLN A 144 -0.05 -13.09 -11.54
C GLN A 144 0.46 -12.61 -12.90
N ASN A 145 -0.43 -12.16 -13.79
CA ASN A 145 -0.05 -11.63 -15.11
C ASN A 145 0.83 -10.35 -15.03
N ILE A 146 0.73 -9.57 -13.95
CA ILE A 146 1.61 -8.43 -13.68
C ILE A 146 2.98 -8.91 -13.17
N SER A 147 3.00 -9.95 -12.32
CA SER A 147 4.24 -10.56 -11.82
C SER A 147 5.08 -11.18 -12.96
N ASP A 148 4.44 -11.78 -13.96
CA ASP A 148 5.14 -12.37 -15.11
C ASP A 148 5.68 -11.33 -16.12
N LYS A 149 5.30 -10.05 -15.97
CA LYS A 149 5.72 -8.94 -16.83
C LYS A 149 6.68 -7.98 -16.10
N ALA A 150 7.84 -8.45 -15.66
CA ALA A 150 8.95 -7.60 -15.21
C ALA A 150 10.33 -8.08 -15.72
N PRO A 151 11.29 -7.18 -16.00
CA PRO A 151 11.29 -6.16 -17.04
C PRO A 151 12.10 -6.60 -18.29
N LYS A 152 11.65 -6.20 -19.49
CA LYS A 152 12.51 -6.26 -20.69
C LYS A 152 13.71 -5.35 -20.46
N LYS A 153 14.91 -5.95 -20.42
CA LYS A 153 16.20 -5.22 -20.36
C LYS A 153 16.17 -4.09 -21.39
N ARG A 154 16.27 -2.85 -20.90
CA ARG A 154 16.60 -1.68 -21.73
C ARG A 154 18.00 -1.92 -22.32
N ILE A 155 18.05 -2.46 -23.53
CA ILE A 155 19.27 -2.47 -24.33
C ILE A 155 19.50 -1.01 -24.73
N ASN A 156 20.46 -0.38 -24.07
CA ASN A 156 21.01 0.89 -24.51
C ASN A 156 21.63 0.68 -25.90
N ARG A 157 20.88 1.01 -26.97
CA ARG A 157 21.45 1.20 -28.30
C ARG A 157 22.22 2.51 -28.27
N THR A 158 23.52 2.41 -28.07
CA THR A 158 24.47 3.39 -28.58
C THR A 158 24.24 3.51 -30.09
N LYS A 159 23.76 4.67 -30.53
CA LYS A 159 23.78 5.09 -31.93
C LYS A 159 25.18 5.64 -32.21
N ASP A 160 26.08 4.79 -32.67
CA ASP A 160 27.18 5.22 -33.53
C ASP A 160 26.71 5.04 -34.98
N GLY A 161 26.82 6.12 -35.75
CA GLY A 161 26.39 6.18 -37.14
C GLY A 161 27.40 5.54 -38.09
N ASN A 162 26.89 4.92 -39.15
CA ASN A 162 27.10 5.41 -40.51
C ASN A 162 26.31 4.55 -41.50
N GLU A 163 25.51 5.25 -42.30
CA GLU A 163 24.90 4.76 -43.54
C GLU A 163 25.98 4.46 -44.58
N VAL A 164 25.84 3.40 -45.38
CA VAL A 164 25.91 3.48 -46.85
C VAL A 164 24.99 2.40 -47.48
N GLN A 165 24.11 2.90 -48.35
CA GLN A 165 23.25 2.30 -49.41
C GLN A 165 23.98 1.30 -50.34
N LEU A 166 23.43 0.49 -51.26
CA LEU A 166 22.12 0.09 -51.80
C LEU A 166 22.45 -0.80 -53.04
N SER A 167 21.69 -1.86 -53.35
CA SER A 167 21.32 -2.32 -54.73
C SER A 167 20.61 -3.69 -54.66
N SER A 168 19.28 -3.73 -54.83
CA SER A 168 18.48 -4.05 -56.05
C SER A 168 18.29 -5.57 -56.28
N HIS A 169 17.19 -6.22 -55.85
CA HIS A 169 15.82 -6.33 -56.42
C HIS A 169 15.62 -7.55 -57.35
N SER A 170 14.92 -8.61 -56.89
CA SER A 170 13.83 -9.30 -57.62
C SER A 170 13.17 -10.42 -56.79
N HIS A 171 11.84 -10.40 -56.80
CA HIS A 171 10.82 -11.23 -56.15
C HIS A 171 11.01 -12.76 -56.10
N THR A 172 10.70 -13.39 -54.95
CA THR A 172 9.71 -14.50 -54.82
C THR A 172 9.43 -14.84 -53.34
N GLU A 173 8.20 -15.28 -53.07
CA GLU A 173 7.46 -15.53 -51.80
C GLU A 173 8.24 -16.14 -50.59
N PRO A 174 7.80 -15.87 -49.34
CA PRO A 174 8.52 -16.22 -48.11
C PRO A 174 8.44 -17.73 -47.78
N PRO A 175 9.50 -18.32 -47.17
CA PRO A 175 9.47 -19.70 -46.73
C PRO A 175 8.54 -19.88 -45.52
N ASN A 176 7.65 -20.86 -45.62
CA ASN A 176 6.68 -21.28 -44.61
C ASN A 176 7.37 -21.77 -43.33
N GLU A 177 7.02 -21.20 -42.18
CA GLU A 177 7.43 -21.58 -40.80
C GLU A 177 7.31 -23.08 -40.50
N LEU A 178 6.45 -23.80 -41.23
CA LEU A 178 6.29 -25.25 -41.14
C LEU A 178 7.57 -26.03 -41.52
N ASN A 179 8.44 -25.49 -42.38
CA ASN A 179 9.68 -26.17 -42.78
C ASN A 179 10.77 -26.12 -41.71
N GLU A 180 10.75 -25.09 -40.85
CA GLU A 180 11.70 -24.93 -39.75
C GLU A 180 11.29 -25.77 -38.53
N VAL A 181 9.98 -25.95 -38.31
CA VAL A 181 9.44 -26.83 -37.27
C VAL A 181 9.64 -28.32 -37.62
N MET A 182 9.66 -28.68 -38.90
CA MET A 182 9.76 -30.09 -39.34
C MET A 182 11.17 -30.55 -39.73
N GLY A 183 12.21 -29.72 -39.52
CA GLY A 183 13.61 -30.14 -39.67
C GLY A 183 14.06 -30.50 -41.09
N PHE A 184 13.31 -30.12 -42.12
CA PHE A 184 13.67 -30.37 -43.52
C PHE A 184 14.60 -29.26 -44.03
N VAL A 185 15.85 -29.28 -43.55
CA VAL A 185 16.94 -28.52 -44.17
C VAL A 185 17.45 -29.33 -45.37
N GLY A 186 17.33 -28.75 -46.56
CA GLY A 186 17.55 -29.38 -47.86
C GLY A 186 18.75 -30.32 -47.94
N PHE A 187 18.44 -31.56 -48.30
CA PHE A 187 19.36 -32.61 -48.75
C PHE A 187 20.22 -32.06 -49.90
N GLY A 188 21.55 -32.07 -49.73
CA GLY A 188 22.51 -31.44 -50.63
C GLY A 188 22.28 -31.80 -52.10
N SER A 189 21.84 -30.82 -52.90
CA SER A 189 21.72 -30.96 -54.35
C SER A 189 23.12 -30.89 -54.97
N THR A 190 23.57 -32.01 -55.51
CA THR A 190 24.71 -32.10 -56.40
C THR A 190 24.39 -31.42 -57.74
N LYS A 191 25.35 -30.62 -58.26
CA LYS A 191 25.79 -30.57 -59.68
C LYS A 191 26.62 -29.33 -60.00
N LYS A 192 27.94 -29.51 -60.09
CA LYS A 192 28.80 -29.52 -61.29
C LYS A 192 30.21 -29.11 -60.89
#